data_AF-A0AAD9GKX4-F1
#
_entry.id   AF-A0AAD9GKX4-F1
#
_cell.length_a   1.000
_cell.length_b   1.000
_cell.length_c   1.000
_cell.angle_alpha   90.00
_cell.angle_beta   90.00
_cell.angle_gamma   90.00
#
_symmetry.space_group_name_H-M   'P 1'
#
loop_
_entity.id
_entity.type
_entity.pdbx_description
1 polymer ?
#
loop_
_entity_poly.entity_id
_entity_poly.type
_entity_poly.pdbx_seq_one_letter_code
_entity_poly.pdbx_strand_id
1 'polypeptide(L)' 'MVCTILPEHYGVMFDGMTDGSTLYIGIIATFMEKGEYREVLLGCSPPLDEKRYTAAEHFNLLEYMLSLYGKSKSRRCLC' A
#
# COMPACT_ATOMS: atom_id res chain seq x y z
N MET A 1 15.64 -11.09 0.70
CA MET A 1 15.29 -10.01 -0.25
C MET A 1 13.79 -10.10 -0.46
N VAL A 2 13.01 -9.11 -0.02
CA VAL A 2 11.54 -9.16 0.11
C VAL A 2 10.80 -8.96 -1.23
N CYS A 3 11.52 -8.59 -2.30
CA CYS A 3 10.96 -8.30 -3.64
C CYS A 3 10.24 -9.48 -4.32
N THR A 4 10.38 -10.72 -3.85
CA THR A 4 9.76 -11.90 -4.48
C THR A 4 8.35 -12.20 -3.99
N ILE A 5 7.84 -11.48 -2.98
CA ILE A 5 6.54 -11.77 -2.36
C ILE A 5 5.37 -11.26 -3.21
N LEU A 6 5.57 -10.18 -3.96
CA LEU A 6 4.51 -9.56 -4.75
C LEU A 6 4.47 -10.07 -6.20
N PRO A 7 3.34 -10.62 -6.66
CA PRO A 7 3.18 -11.08 -8.03
C PRO A 7 3.20 -9.92 -9.04
N GLU A 8 3.06 -10.23 -10.33
CA GLU A 8 2.94 -9.23 -11.40
C GLU A 8 1.61 -8.46 -11.31
N HIS A 9 0.54 -9.13 -10.89
CA HIS A 9 -0.79 -8.55 -10.71
C HIS A 9 -1.30 -8.79 -9.30
N TYR A 10 -1.64 -7.70 -8.62
CA TYR A 10 -2.22 -7.69 -7.27
C TYR A 10 -3.12 -6.47 -7.14
N GLY A 11 -4.13 -6.56 -6.28
CA GLY A 11 -4.89 -5.42 -5.80
C GLY A 11 -4.14 -4.71 -4.69
N VAL A 12 -4.42 -3.42 -4.51
CA VAL A 12 -3.96 -2.64 -3.37
C VAL A 12 -5.19 -2.20 -2.60
N MET A 13 -5.24 -2.55 -1.33
CA MET A 13 -6.26 -2.10 -0.38
C MET A 13 -5.63 -1.09 0.56
N PHE A 14 -6.36 -0.02 0.83
CA PHE A 14 -6.02 0.97 1.85
C PHE A 14 -6.96 0.80 3.03
N ASP A 15 -6.41 0.77 4.24
CA ASP A 15 -7.17 0.78 5.48
C ASP A 15 -6.73 1.95 6.35
N GLY A 16 -7.68 2.69 6.92
CA GLY A 16 -7.42 3.89 7.70
C GLY A 16 -7.69 3.64 9.18
N MET A 17 -6.71 3.90 10.04
CA MET A 17 -6.86 3.77 11.48
C MET A 17 -6.44 5.07 12.17
N THR A 18 -7.26 5.56 13.10
CA THR A 18 -6.92 6.73 13.92
C THR A 18 -6.49 6.28 15.31
N ASP A 19 -5.34 6.72 15.77
CA ASP A 19 -4.90 6.62 17.16
C ASP A 19 -4.66 8.03 17.73
N GLY A 20 -5.54 8.45 18.64
CA GLY A 20 -5.57 9.82 19.16
C GLY A 20 -5.76 10.86 18.05
N SER A 21 -4.74 11.70 17.84
CA SER A 21 -4.73 12.74 16.79
C SER A 21 -4.05 12.31 15.49
N THR A 22 -3.52 11.09 15.43
CA THR A 22 -2.73 10.60 14.30
C THR A 22 -3.56 9.65 13.45
N LEU A 23 -3.66 9.93 12.15
CA LEU A 23 -4.28 9.02 11.19
C LEU A 23 -3.18 8.19 10.50
N TYR A 24 -3.30 6.88 10.64
CA TYR A 24 -2.47 5.88 10.01
C TYR A 24 -3.16 5.32 8.78
N ILE A 25 -2.34 4.98 7.78
CA ILE A 25 -2.78 4.31 6.56
C ILE A 25 -2.04 2.98 6.48
N GLY A 26 -2.81 1.89 6.56
CA GLY A 26 -2.39 0.55 6.19
C GLY A 26 -2.48 0.37 4.67
N ILE A 27 -1.41 -0.10 4.06
CA ILE A 27 -1.36 -0.46 2.64
C ILE A 27 -1.19 -1.97 2.55
N ILE A 28 -2.15 -2.64 1.95
CA ILE A 28 -2.22 -4.10 1.88
C ILE A 28 -2.24 -4.52 0.41
N ALA A 29 -1.35 -5.43 0.03
CA ALA A 29 -1.42 -6.10 -1.26
C ALA A 29 -2.32 -7.33 -1.16
N THR A 30 -3.25 -7.46 -2.10
CA THR A 30 -4.18 -8.59 -2.16
C THR A 30 -4.04 -9.32 -3.49
N PHE A 31 -3.91 -10.64 -3.47
CA PHE A 31 -3.74 -11.43 -4.70
C PHE A 31 -4.15 -12.87 -4.51
N MET A 32 -4.36 -13.57 -5.63
CA MET A 32 -4.57 -15.01 -5.64
C MET A 32 -3.23 -15.70 -5.88
N GLU A 33 -2.88 -16.67 -5.04
CA GLU A 33 -1.74 -17.54 -5.23
C GLU A 33 -2.20 -19.00 -5.11
N LYS A 34 -2.03 -19.79 -6.18
CA LYS A 34 -2.40 -21.22 -6.22
C LYS A 34 -3.86 -21.50 -5.80
N GLY A 35 -4.77 -20.59 -6.12
CA GLY A 35 -6.20 -20.70 -5.78
C GLY A 35 -6.56 -20.23 -4.38
N GLU A 36 -5.58 -19.77 -3.59
CA GLU A 36 -5.80 -19.20 -2.27
C GLU A 36 -5.70 -17.67 -2.31
N TYR A 37 -6.61 -17.00 -1.61
CA TYR A 37 -6.55 -15.56 -1.42
C TYR A 37 -5.47 -15.21 -0.40
N ARG A 38 -4.62 -14.24 -0.74
CA ARG A 38 -3.50 -13.77 0.07
C ARG A 38 -3.62 -12.28 0.31
N GLU A 39 -3.34 -11.88 1.55
CA GLU A 39 -3.22 -10.49 1.98
C GLU A 39 -1.86 -10.29 2.63
N VAL A 40 -1.15 -9.25 2.19
CA VAL A 40 0.17 -8.91 2.71
C VAL A 40 0.18 -7.43 3.07
N LEU A 41 0.34 -7.14 4.36
CA LEU A 41 0.54 -5.77 4.84
C LEU A 41 1.91 -5.28 4.34
N LEU A 42 1.90 -4.29 3.44
CA LEU A 42 3.11 -3.66 2.90
C LEU A 42 3.68 -2.60 3.82
N GLY A 43 2.80 -1.93 4.56
CA GLY A 43 3.20 -0.91 5.51
C GLY A 43 2.00 -0.32 6.23
N CYS A 44 2.25 0.19 7.44
CA CYS A 44 1.30 0.98 8.20
C CYS A 44 2.05 2.20 8.72
N SER A 45 1.66 3.38 8.26
CA SER A 45 2.34 4.64 8.57
C SER A 45 1.36 5.79 8.50
N PRO A 46 1.58 6.88 9.25
CA PRO A 46 1.00 8.17 8.91
C PRO A 46 1.40 8.58 7.48
N PRO A 47 0.66 9.49 6.82
CA PRO A 47 1.11 10.10 5.57
C PRO A 47 2.47 10.78 5.76
N LEU A 48 3.21 10.92 4.65
CA LEU A 48 4.53 11.57 4.66
C LEU A 48 4.48 13.02 5.17
N ASP A 49 3.37 13.72 4.90
CA ASP A 49 3.00 14.97 5.56
C ASP A 49 1.80 14.73 6.49
N GLU A 50 2.07 14.56 7.79
CA GLU A 50 1.07 14.31 8.84
C GLU A 50 0.02 15.43 9.01
N LYS A 51 0.20 16.56 8.31
CA LYS A 51 -0.76 17.68 8.29
C LYS A 51 -1.66 17.67 7.05
N ARG A 52 -1.40 16.80 6.06
CA ARG A 52 -2.10 16.76 4.77
C ARG A 52 -2.59 15.34 4.47
N TYR A 53 -3.88 15.13 4.67
CA TYR A 53 -4.55 13.85 4.39
C TYR A 53 -5.19 13.81 3.00
N THR A 54 -4.50 14.36 1.99
CA THR A 54 -5.04 14.43 0.63
C THR A 54 -4.84 13.12 -0.11
N ALA A 55 -5.64 12.86 -1.15
CA ALA A 55 -5.43 11.70 -2.02
C ALA A 55 -4.00 11.64 -2.58
N ALA A 56 -3.38 12.79 -2.88
CA ALA A 56 -2.01 12.87 -3.36
C ALA A 56 -0.99 12.30 -2.35
N GLU A 57 -1.17 12.56 -1.06
CA GLU A 57 -0.28 12.02 -0.02
C GLU A 57 -0.43 10.50 0.14
N HIS A 58 -1.65 9.97 -0.03
CA HIS A 58 -1.88 8.52 -0.06
C HIS A 58 -1.17 7.87 -1.26
N PHE A 59 -1.21 8.54 -2.43
CA PHE A 59 -0.47 8.09 -3.61
C PHE A 59 1.05 8.15 -3.39
N ASN A 60 1.58 9.20 -2.78
CA ASN A 60 3.01 9.33 -2.51
C ASN A 60 3.48 8.24 -1.55
N LEU A 61 2.71 7.99 -0.49
CA LEU A 61 2.97 6.91 0.47
C LEU A 61 2.95 5.54 -0.22
N LEU A 62 1.98 5.26 -1.08
CA LEU A 62 1.94 4.03 -1.87
C LEU A 62 3.17 3.88 -2.76
N GLU A 63 3.56 4.95 -3.47
CA GLU A 63 4.72 4.93 -4.36
C GLU A 63 6.01 4.63 -3.61
N TYR A 64 6.18 5.28 -2.45
CA TYR A 64 7.29 5.04 -1.55
C TYR A 64 7.30 3.58 -1.06
N MET A 65 6.17 3.08 -0.56
CA MET A 65 6.09 1.70 -0.07
C MET A 65 6.41 0.70 -1.18
N LEU A 66 5.80 0.83 -2.37
CA LEU A 66 6.09 -0.07 -3.50
C LEU A 66 7.57 -0.05 -3.91
N SER A 67 8.25 1.10 -3.82
CA SER A 67 9.67 1.21 -4.13
C SER A 67 10.54 0.34 -3.22
N LEU A 68 10.14 0.14 -1.95
CA LEU A 68 10.84 -0.75 -1.01
C LEU A 68 10.75 -2.23 -1.43
N TYR A 69 9.72 -2.58 -2.19
CA TYR A 69 9.50 -3.92 -2.76
C TYR A 69 9.99 -4.04 -4.21
N GLY A 70 10.68 -3.01 -4.74
CA GLY A 70 11.14 -2.97 -6.12
C GLY A 70 10.00 -2.92 -7.15
N LYS A 71 8.82 -2.43 -6.75
CA LYS A 71 7.64 -2.27 -7.60
C LYS A 71 7.40 -0.79 -7.91
N SER A 72 6.74 -0.54 -9.03
CA SER A 72 6.25 0.78 -9.42
C SER A 72 4.76 0.71 -9.74
N LYS A 73 4.06 1.84 -9.63
CA LYS A 73 2.66 1.92 -10.05
C LYS A 73 2.54 1.58 -11.54
N SER A 74 1.62 0.70 -11.88
CA SER A 74 1.18 0.49 -13.26
C SER A 74 0.07 1.48 -13.60
N ARG A 75 -0.01 1.95 -14.85
CA ARG A 75 -1.10 2.85 -15.33
C ARG A 75 -2.51 2.23 -15.23
N ARG A 76 -2.60 0.95 -14.84
CA ARG A 76 -3.84 0.19 -14.63
C ARG A 76 -4.19 -0.01 -13.16
N CYS A 77 -3.57 0.75 -12.24
CA CYS A 77 -4.00 0.82 -10.85
C CYS A 77 -5.33 1.58 -10.78
N LEU A 78 -6.44 0.85 -10.91
CA LEU A 78 -7.79 1.36 -10.71
C LEU A 78 -8.03 1.39 -9.19
N CYS A 79 -7.95 2.58 -8.61
CA CYS A 79 -8.63 2.92 -7.38
C CYS A 79 -10.13 3.09 -7.63
#